data_AF-A0A3D2MM26-F1
#
_entry.id   AF-A0A3D2MM26-F1
#
_cell.length_a   1.000
_cell.length_b   1.000
_cell.length_c   1.000
_cell.angle_alpha   90.00
_cell.angle_beta   90.00
_cell.angle_gamma   90.00
#
_symmetry.space_group_name_H-M   'P 1'
#
loop_
_entity.id
_entity.type
_entity.pdbx_description
1 polymer ?
#
loop_
_entity_poly.entity_id
_entity_poly.type
_entity_poly.pdbx_seq_one_letter_code
_entity_poly.pdbx_strand_id
1 'polypeptide(L)' 'MRLKGKVGIVTGASSGIGRAIALLFARQGAKITVADVNREGGEETVSLLGQYGNQV' A
#
# COMPACT_ATOMS: atom_id res chain seq x y z
N MET A 1 5.52 -7.55 14.33
CA MET A 1 4.85 -7.38 13.01
C MET A 1 3.52 -8.12 13.04
N ARG A 2 2.39 -7.38 13.16
CA ARG A 2 1.05 -7.99 13.33
C ARG A 2 0.47 -8.58 12.04
N LEU A 3 0.87 -8.07 10.88
CA LEU A 3 0.31 -8.46 9.57
C LEU A 3 1.30 -9.25 8.69
N LYS A 4 2.37 -9.78 9.29
CA LYS A 4 3.40 -10.52 8.56
C LYS A 4 2.78 -11.67 7.76
N GLY A 5 3.05 -11.70 6.46
CA GLY A 5 2.58 -12.75 5.55
C GLY A 5 1.11 -12.65 5.15
N LYS A 6 0.40 -11.59 5.55
CA LYS A 6 -0.96 -11.31 5.08
C LYS A 6 -0.92 -10.56 3.75
N VAL A 7 -1.98 -10.71 2.97
CA VAL A 7 -2.21 -9.97 1.72
C VAL A 7 -3.46 -9.11 1.90
N GLY A 8 -3.43 -7.86 1.41
CA GLY A 8 -4.55 -6.94 1.49
C GLY A 8 -4.65 -6.03 0.26
N ILE A 9 -5.87 -5.55 -0.01
CA ILE A 9 -6.15 -4.56 -1.04
C ILE A 9 -6.64 -3.30 -0.33
N VAL A 10 -6.13 -2.14 -0.71
CA VAL A 10 -6.61 -0.85 -0.20
C VAL A 10 -7.18 -0.05 -1.36
N THR A 11 -8.48 0.25 -1.29
CA THR A 11 -9.19 1.11 -2.25
C THR A 11 -9.06 2.58 -1.84
N GLY A 12 -9.06 3.50 -2.80
CA GLY A 12 -8.86 4.93 -2.52
C GLY A 12 -7.44 5.21 -2.00
N ALA A 13 -6.47 4.38 -2.39
CA ALA A 13 -5.13 4.38 -1.84
C ALA A 13 -4.17 5.35 -2.53
N SER A 14 -4.62 6.11 -3.54
CA SER A 14 -3.76 7.07 -4.23
C SER A 14 -3.31 8.24 -3.34
N SER A 15 -4.00 8.55 -2.25
CA SER A 15 -3.65 9.66 -1.36
C SER A 15 -4.27 9.53 0.04
N GLY A 16 -4.05 10.53 0.91
CA GLY A 16 -4.74 10.70 2.18
C GLY A 16 -4.72 9.46 3.08
N ILE A 17 -5.89 9.12 3.63
CA ILE A 17 -6.06 8.02 4.59
C ILE A 17 -5.76 6.66 3.94
N GLY A 18 -6.20 6.44 2.69
CA GLY A 18 -5.96 5.17 2.00
C GLY A 18 -4.46 4.90 1.83
N ARG A 19 -3.70 5.91 1.40
CA ARG A 19 -2.23 5.82 1.32
C ARG A 19 -1.61 5.54 2.69
N ALA A 20 -2.03 6.25 3.73
CA ALA A 20 -1.51 6.05 5.08
C ALA A 20 -1.76 4.63 5.60
N ILE A 21 -2.95 4.05 5.34
CA ILE A 21 -3.28 2.68 5.69
C ILE A 21 -2.41 1.68 4.94
N ALA A 22 -2.24 1.86 3.61
CA ALA A 22 -1.41 0.99 2.80
C ALA A 22 0.03 0.92 3.33
N LEU A 23 0.63 2.08 3.61
CA LEU A 23 1.99 2.18 4.15
C LEU A 23 2.10 1.56 5.55
N LEU A 24 1.13 1.83 6.44
CA LEU A 24 1.12 1.25 7.78
C LEU A 24 1.04 -0.28 7.74
N PHE A 25 0.19 -0.84 6.88
CA PHE A 25 0.02 -2.28 6.78
C PHE A 25 1.24 -2.96 6.15
N ALA A 26 1.83 -2.35 5.12
CA ALA A 26 3.09 -2.80 4.54
C ALA A 26 4.22 -2.82 5.58
N ARG A 27 4.35 -1.75 6.39
CA ARG A 27 5.31 -1.69 7.51
C ARG A 27 5.07 -2.79 8.56
N GLN A 28 3.83 -3.27 8.71
CA GLN A 28 3.49 -4.40 9.58
C GLN A 28 3.74 -5.77 8.95
N GLY A 29 4.27 -5.83 7.72
CA GLY A 29 4.66 -7.05 7.01
C GLY A 29 3.60 -7.62 6.08
N ALA A 30 2.55 -6.86 5.77
CA ALA A 30 1.57 -7.24 4.77
C ALA A 30 2.09 -6.99 3.35
N LYS A 31 1.60 -7.77 2.39
CA LYS A 31 1.66 -7.46 0.96
C LYS A 31 0.41 -6.68 0.55
N ILE A 32 0.56 -5.49 -0.01
CA ILE A 32 -0.56 -4.57 -0.28
C ILE A 32 -0.70 -4.29 -1.78
N THR A 33 -1.92 -4.44 -2.29
CA THR A 33 -2.34 -3.94 -3.60
C THR A 33 -3.01 -2.57 -3.44
N VAL A 34 -2.58 -1.61 -4.25
CA VAL A 34 -3.16 -0.26 -4.34
C VAL A 34 -4.25 -0.30 -5.40
N ALA A 35 -5.48 0.06 -5.04
CA ALA A 35 -6.60 0.18 -5.96
C ALA A 35 -7.16 1.61 -5.92
N ASP A 36 -7.05 2.32 -7.04
CA ASP A 36 -7.56 3.69 -7.15
C ASP A 36 -7.87 4.03 -8.61
N VAL A 37 -8.72 5.03 -8.82
CA VAL A 37 -9.02 5.60 -10.13
C VAL A 37 -7.92 6.58 -10.58
N ASN A 38 -7.23 7.21 -9.62
CA ASN A 38 -6.08 8.06 -9.92
C ASN A 38 -4.81 7.22 -10.05
N ARG A 39 -4.42 6.97 -11.31
CA ARG A 39 -3.25 6.17 -11.67
C ARG A 39 -1.95 6.76 -11.12
N GLU A 40 -1.71 8.05 -11.32
CA GLU A 40 -0.44 8.70 -10.92
C GLU A 40 -0.24 8.66 -9.40
N GLY A 41 -1.26 9.02 -8.62
CA GLY A 41 -1.18 8.92 -7.16
C GLY A 41 -1.10 7.47 -6.66
N GLY A 42 -1.67 6.52 -7.42
CA GLY A 42 -1.51 5.10 -7.17
C GLY A 42 -0.07 4.63 -7.38
N GLU A 43 0.56 4.99 -8.50
CA GLU A 43 1.96 4.68 -8.83
C GLU A 43 2.94 5.32 -7.83
N GLU A 44 2.66 6.54 -7.38
CA GLU A 44 3.41 7.17 -6.28
C GLU A 44 3.31 6.34 -5.00
N THR A 45 2.10 5.88 -4.65
CA THR A 45 1.87 5.05 -3.45
C THR A 45 2.60 3.70 -3.56
N VAL A 46 2.60 3.06 -4.73
CA VAL A 46 3.37 1.82 -4.99
C VAL A 46 4.86 2.08 -4.82
N SER A 47 5.38 3.20 -5.33
CA SER A 47 6.79 3.58 -5.18
C SER A 47 7.18 3.73 -3.70
N LEU A 48 6.31 4.34 -2.89
CA LEU A 48 6.50 4.44 -1.44
C LEU A 48 6.48 3.07 -0.74
N LEU A 49 5.60 2.16 -1.18
CA LEU A 49 5.50 0.79 -0.65
C LEU A 49 6.75 -0.06 -0.93
N GLY A 50 7.48 0.23 -2.02
CA GLY A 50 8.73 -0.44 -2.38
C GLY A 50 9.77 -0.49 -1.25
N GLN A 51 9.78 0.51 -0.37
CA GLN A 51 10.66 0.59 0.80
C GLN A 51 10.41 -0.52 1.83
N TYR A 52 9.23 -1.15 1.81
CA TYR A 52 8.83 -2.22 2.72
C TYR A 52 8.86 -3.61 2.06
N GLY A 53 9.58 -3.77 0.94
CA GLY A 53 9.65 -5.03 0.19
C GLY A 53 8.33 -5.42 -0.47
N ASN A 54 7.40 -4.46 -0.59
CA ASN A 54 6.18 -4.61 -1.36
C ASN A 54 6.49 -4.26 -2.82
N GLN A 55 6.29 -5.22 -3.71
CA GLN A 55 6.30 -5.00 -5.16
C GLN A 55 4.92 -5.41 -5.68
N VAL A 56 4.32 -4.55 -6.49
CA VAL A 56 3.11 -4.82 -7.27
C VAL A 56 3.48 -4.62 -8.73
#